data_AF-A0A8I0KCF5-F1
#
_entry.id   AF-A0A8I0KCF5-F1
#
_cell.length_a   1.000
_cell.length_b   1.000
_cell.length_c   1.000
_cell.angle_alpha   90.00
_cell.angle_beta   90.00
_cell.angle_gamma   90.00
#
_symmetry.space_group_name_H-M   'P 1'
#
loop_
_entity.id
_entity.type
_entity.pdbx_description
1 polymer ?
#
loop_
_entity_poly.entity_id
_entity_poly.type
_entity_poly.pdbx_seq_one_letter_code
_entity_poly.pdbx_strand_id
1 'polypeptide(L)'
;RSKVELVANPDYRGFVWNFKSTGTPWDNQLVKEMSGKKMPQIGKVVVSIIEEQQSRWLAFQSGQLDFDKLTADAVPQALDGNQLKASFQKRGIKHFPYKEPEMTYTMMNMRDPVIGGFSPEKIALRRAITLAYDQKESIKQAYKGQAVRAEMFIPEGVNGYNPKYKSSVGYNPRLANKLLDYYGYKKAADGYRT
;
A
#
# COMPACT_ATOMS: atom_id res chain seq x y z
N ARG A 1 -3.22 -19.32 21.30
CA ARG A 1 -3.32 -18.32 20.20
C ARG A 1 -4.53 -17.46 20.47
N SER A 2 -4.35 -16.16 20.58
CA SER A 2 -5.47 -15.22 20.75
C SER A 2 -6.21 -15.06 19.43
N LYS A 3 -7.52 -15.33 19.44
CA LYS A 3 -8.43 -15.09 18.30
C LYS A 3 -9.64 -14.31 18.80
N VAL A 4 -10.19 -13.49 17.92
CA VAL A 4 -11.48 -12.82 18.16
C VAL A 4 -12.52 -13.50 17.30
N GLU A 5 -13.61 -13.95 17.92
CA GLU A 5 -14.74 -14.54 17.21
C GLU A 5 -15.91 -13.57 17.24
N LEU A 6 -16.40 -13.21 16.05
CA LEU A 6 -17.56 -12.35 15.86
C LEU A 6 -18.67 -13.21 15.26
N VAL A 7 -19.80 -13.32 15.95
CA VAL A 7 -20.98 -14.05 15.47
C VAL A 7 -22.03 -13.08 14.95
N ALA A 8 -22.82 -13.52 13.97
CA ALA A 8 -23.91 -12.72 13.44
C ALA A 8 -24.89 -12.36 14.56
N ASN A 9 -25.21 -11.07 14.66
CA ASN A 9 -26.15 -10.57 15.65
C ASN A 9 -27.59 -11.00 15.27
N PRO A 10 -28.29 -11.79 16.10
CA PRO A 10 -29.66 -12.22 15.82
C PRO A 10 -30.66 -11.05 15.75
N ASP A 11 -30.36 -9.93 16.41
CA ASP A 11 -31.22 -8.74 16.44
C ASP A 11 -30.92 -7.74 15.31
N TYR A 12 -29.94 -8.03 14.45
CA TYR A 12 -29.64 -7.17 13.32
C TYR A 12 -30.79 -7.22 12.32
N ARG A 13 -31.40 -6.06 12.04
CA ARG A 13 -32.56 -5.92 11.16
C ARG A 13 -32.31 -6.39 9.72
N GLY A 14 -31.04 -6.53 9.33
CA GLY A 14 -30.66 -6.96 8.00
C GLY A 14 -30.97 -5.93 6.93
N PHE A 15 -30.56 -6.27 5.71
CA PHE A 15 -31.00 -5.60 4.49
C PHE A 15 -30.91 -6.58 3.34
N VAL A 16 -31.60 -6.27 2.23
CA VAL A 16 -31.45 -7.01 0.99
C VAL A 16 -30.36 -6.35 0.16
N TRP A 17 -29.32 -7.12 -0.16
CA TRP A 17 -28.21 -6.65 -0.98
C TRP A 17 -28.72 -6.46 -2.42
N ASN A 18 -28.82 -5.20 -2.87
CA ASN A 18 -29.34 -4.82 -4.20
C ASN A 18 -28.57 -3.59 -4.74
N PHE A 19 -27.24 -3.62 -4.63
CA PHE A 19 -26.41 -2.53 -5.15
C PHE A 19 -26.28 -2.59 -6.67
N LYS A 20 -26.06 -1.43 -7.30
CA LYS A 20 -25.80 -1.33 -8.73
C LYS A 20 -24.31 -1.48 -9.01
N SER A 21 -24.00 -2.17 -10.10
CA SER A 21 -22.62 -2.30 -10.56
C SER A 21 -22.06 -0.96 -11.05
N THR A 22 -20.78 -0.77 -10.83
CA THR A 22 -19.93 0.28 -11.41
C THR A 22 -19.52 0.00 -12.86
N GLY A 23 -19.86 -1.18 -13.39
CA GLY A 23 -19.68 -1.56 -14.80
C GLY A 23 -18.46 -2.42 -15.10
N THR A 24 -17.59 -2.66 -14.11
CA THR A 24 -16.44 -3.56 -14.31
C THR A 24 -16.86 -5.03 -14.35
N PRO A 25 -16.13 -5.92 -15.06
CA PRO A 25 -16.50 -7.34 -15.14
C PRO A 25 -16.63 -8.03 -13.77
N TRP A 26 -15.74 -7.71 -12.83
CA TRP A 26 -15.77 -8.30 -11.49
C TRP A 26 -17.01 -7.83 -10.71
N ASP A 27 -17.33 -6.54 -10.77
CA ASP A 27 -18.43 -5.95 -10.00
C ASP A 27 -19.78 -6.36 -10.60
N ASN A 28 -19.87 -6.49 -11.93
CA ASN A 28 -21.02 -7.09 -12.59
C ASN A 28 -21.28 -8.52 -12.09
N GLN A 29 -20.22 -9.33 -11.93
CA GLN A 29 -20.34 -10.67 -11.38
C GLN A 29 -20.76 -10.65 -9.91
N LEU A 30 -20.14 -9.82 -9.08
CA LEU A 30 -20.50 -9.67 -7.67
C LEU A 30 -21.98 -9.28 -7.52
N VAL A 31 -22.43 -8.27 -8.28
CA VAL A 31 -23.82 -7.80 -8.24
C VAL A 31 -24.77 -8.90 -8.64
N LYS A 32 -24.47 -9.66 -9.71
CA LYS A 32 -25.28 -10.81 -10.12
C LYS A 32 -25.35 -11.89 -9.03
N GLU A 33 -24.23 -12.18 -8.37
CA GLU A 33 -24.15 -13.20 -7.33
C GLU A 33 -24.80 -12.78 -6.01
N MET A 34 -24.85 -11.49 -5.70
CA MET A 34 -25.29 -10.97 -4.40
C MET A 34 -26.69 -10.36 -4.39
N SER A 35 -27.20 -9.93 -5.55
CA SER A 35 -28.53 -9.33 -5.67
C SER A 35 -29.62 -10.20 -5.06
N GLY A 36 -30.48 -9.62 -4.23
CA GLY A 36 -31.59 -10.30 -3.56
C GLY A 36 -31.21 -11.08 -2.29
N LYS A 37 -29.92 -11.22 -1.95
CA LYS A 37 -29.50 -11.92 -0.71
C LYS A 37 -29.78 -11.06 0.53
N LYS A 38 -30.24 -11.69 1.61
CA LYS A 38 -30.43 -11.03 2.92
C LYS A 38 -29.13 -11.02 3.72
N MET A 39 -28.73 -9.88 4.26
CA MET A 39 -27.48 -9.76 5.02
C MET A 39 -27.69 -9.86 6.54
N PRO A 40 -26.71 -10.40 7.29
CA PRO A 40 -25.43 -10.95 6.82
C PRO A 40 -25.56 -12.36 6.23
N GLN A 41 -24.73 -12.68 5.25
CA GLN A 41 -24.65 -14.03 4.66
C GLN A 41 -23.66 -14.95 5.38
N ILE A 42 -22.76 -14.38 6.18
CA ILE A 42 -21.76 -15.09 6.96
C ILE A 42 -22.20 -15.08 8.42
N GLY A 43 -22.29 -16.26 9.04
CA GLY A 43 -22.72 -16.40 10.43
C GLY A 43 -21.61 -16.15 11.46
N LYS A 44 -20.34 -16.25 11.06
CA LYS A 44 -19.18 -16.11 11.95
C LYS A 44 -17.96 -15.60 11.20
N VAL A 45 -17.26 -14.66 11.80
CA VAL A 45 -15.93 -14.18 11.37
C VAL A 45 -14.94 -14.48 12.48
N VAL A 46 -13.83 -15.14 12.14
CA VAL A 46 -12.73 -15.41 13.07
C VAL A 46 -11.53 -14.57 12.68
N VAL A 47 -11.15 -13.64 13.54
CA VAL A 47 -9.94 -12.83 13.37
C VAL A 47 -8.79 -13.52 14.10
N SER A 48 -7.86 -14.07 13.32
CA SER A 48 -6.63 -14.67 13.83
C SER A 48 -5.52 -13.62 13.90
N ILE A 49 -4.91 -13.44 15.07
CA ILE A 49 -3.79 -12.51 15.24
C ILE A 49 -2.50 -13.22 14.84
N ILE A 50 -1.98 -12.88 13.66
CA ILE A 50 -0.72 -13.38 13.10
C ILE A 50 0.08 -12.17 12.62
N GLU A 51 1.03 -11.74 13.43
CA GLU A 51 1.82 -10.52 13.19
C GLU A 51 2.79 -10.70 12.01
N GLU A 52 3.43 -11.87 11.96
CA GLU A 52 4.44 -12.19 10.95
C GLU A 52 3.80 -12.48 9.59
N GLN A 53 4.16 -11.67 8.59
CA GLN A 53 3.58 -11.74 7.24
C GLN A 53 3.77 -13.10 6.58
N GLN A 54 4.94 -13.72 6.70
CA GLN A 54 5.21 -15.04 6.14
C GLN A 54 4.36 -16.14 6.79
N SER A 55 4.19 -16.07 8.12
CA SER A 55 3.34 -17.01 8.84
C SER A 55 1.87 -16.89 8.40
N ARG A 56 1.40 -15.65 8.17
CA ARG A 56 0.05 -15.38 7.69
C ARG A 56 -0.16 -15.89 6.26
N TRP A 57 0.83 -15.67 5.39
CA TRP A 57 0.82 -16.17 4.02
C TRP A 57 0.77 -17.70 3.96
N LEU A 58 1.57 -18.40 4.78
CA LEU A 58 1.52 -19.86 4.88
C LEU A 58 0.17 -20.36 5.40
N ALA A 59 -0.40 -19.68 6.41
CA ALA A 59 -1.71 -20.02 6.94
C ALA A 59 -2.79 -19.91 5.85
N PHE A 60 -2.79 -18.83 5.06
CA PHE A 60 -3.64 -18.68 3.88
C PHE A 60 -3.41 -19.80 2.86
N GLN A 61 -2.14 -20.09 2.52
CA GLN A 61 -1.82 -21.17 1.60
C GLN A 61 -2.28 -22.55 2.06
N SER A 62 -2.32 -22.81 3.37
CA SER A 62 -2.84 -24.06 3.94
C SER A 62 -4.37 -24.11 4.09
N GLY A 63 -5.09 -23.01 3.79
CA GLY A 63 -6.54 -22.91 3.99
C GLY A 63 -6.98 -22.65 5.43
N GLN A 64 -6.07 -22.20 6.30
CA GLN A 64 -6.42 -21.76 7.66
C GLN A 64 -6.99 -20.34 7.68
N LEU A 65 -6.75 -19.56 6.62
CA LEU A 65 -7.32 -18.23 6.41
C LEU A 65 -8.02 -18.21 5.05
N ASP A 66 -9.24 -17.66 5.01
CA ASP A 66 -10.01 -17.49 3.77
C ASP A 66 -9.67 -16.19 3.03
N PHE A 67 -9.06 -15.23 3.73
CA PHE A 67 -8.76 -13.89 3.23
C PHE A 67 -7.43 -13.39 3.81
N ASP A 68 -6.60 -12.76 2.97
CA ASP A 68 -5.39 -12.05 3.38
C ASP A 68 -5.05 -10.90 2.39
N LYS A 69 -4.31 -9.88 2.88
CA LYS A 69 -3.67 -8.86 2.03
C LYS A 69 -2.41 -9.47 1.42
N LEU A 70 -2.31 -9.40 0.09
CA LEU A 70 -1.12 -9.83 -0.63
C LEU A 70 0.07 -8.90 -0.28
N THR A 71 1.11 -9.45 0.35
CA THR A 71 2.32 -8.71 0.72
C THR A 71 3.36 -8.80 -0.39
N ALA A 72 4.32 -7.87 -0.39
CA ALA A 72 5.39 -7.83 -1.41
C ALA A 72 6.16 -9.15 -1.51
N ASP A 73 6.40 -9.85 -0.41
CA ASP A 73 7.10 -11.13 -0.41
C ASP A 73 6.28 -12.27 -1.01
N ALA A 74 4.96 -12.19 -0.93
CA ALA A 74 4.04 -13.19 -1.48
C ALA A 74 3.78 -12.97 -2.99
N VAL A 75 3.98 -11.75 -3.51
CA VAL A 75 3.75 -11.42 -4.93
C VAL A 75 4.45 -12.37 -5.89
N PRO A 76 5.77 -12.66 -5.80
CA PRO A 76 6.43 -13.55 -6.73
C PRO A 76 5.93 -15.00 -6.67
N GLN A 77 5.31 -15.40 -5.56
CA GLN A 77 4.73 -16.72 -5.39
C GLN A 77 3.32 -16.79 -5.98
N ALA A 78 2.52 -15.74 -5.77
CA ALA A 78 1.10 -15.68 -6.12
C ALA A 78 0.83 -15.20 -7.55
N LEU A 79 1.63 -14.27 -8.06
CA LEU A 79 1.36 -13.57 -9.31
C LEU A 79 2.42 -13.86 -10.39
N ASP A 80 1.98 -13.84 -11.64
CA ASP A 80 2.81 -13.68 -12.82
C ASP A 80 2.50 -12.30 -13.44
N GLY A 81 3.42 -11.36 -13.28
CA GLY A 81 3.12 -9.93 -13.43
C GLY A 81 1.99 -9.51 -12.48
N ASN A 82 0.85 -9.11 -13.06
CA ASN A 82 -0.36 -8.74 -12.31
C ASN A 82 -1.45 -9.81 -12.33
N GLN A 83 -1.20 -10.96 -12.95
CA GLN A 83 -2.17 -12.04 -13.06
C GLN A 83 -1.95 -13.08 -11.96
N LEU A 84 -3.04 -13.52 -11.31
CA LEU A 84 -2.97 -14.60 -10.34
C LEU A 84 -2.54 -15.90 -11.05
N LYS A 85 -1.53 -16.59 -10.53
CA LYS A 85 -1.02 -17.83 -11.13
C LYS A 85 -2.10 -18.91 -11.18
N ALA A 86 -2.05 -19.74 -12.22
CA ALA A 86 -3.00 -20.82 -12.45
C ALA A 86 -3.10 -21.82 -11.28
N SER A 87 -2.01 -22.05 -10.53
CA SER A 87 -2.03 -22.90 -9.33
C SER A 87 -2.97 -22.39 -8.24
N PHE A 88 -3.07 -21.06 -8.06
CA PHE A 88 -4.00 -20.45 -7.12
C PHE A 88 -5.43 -20.44 -7.68
N GLN A 89 -5.60 -20.13 -8.96
CA GLN A 89 -6.91 -20.17 -9.63
C GLN A 89 -7.56 -21.56 -9.56
N LYS A 90 -6.79 -22.63 -9.79
CA LYS A 90 -7.25 -24.04 -9.68
C LYS A 90 -7.75 -24.40 -8.28
N ARG A 91 -7.29 -23.69 -7.25
CA ARG A 91 -7.74 -23.83 -5.86
C ARG A 91 -8.96 -22.95 -5.53
N GLY A 92 -9.52 -22.25 -6.52
CA GLY A 92 -10.64 -21.33 -6.32
C GLY A 92 -10.27 -19.98 -5.70
N ILE A 93 -8.97 -19.69 -5.54
CA ILE A 93 -8.51 -18.42 -4.98
C ILE A 93 -8.72 -17.31 -6.02
N LYS A 94 -9.18 -16.15 -5.54
CA LYS A 94 -9.36 -14.93 -6.34
C LYS A 94 -8.43 -13.84 -5.83
N HIS A 95 -7.91 -13.01 -6.74
CA HIS A 95 -7.14 -11.82 -6.41
C HIS A 95 -7.97 -10.59 -6.73
N PHE A 96 -8.13 -9.69 -5.75
CA PHE A 96 -8.91 -8.46 -5.88
C PHE A 96 -7.98 -7.24 -5.81
N PRO A 97 -7.27 -6.89 -6.89
CA PRO A 97 -6.42 -5.71 -6.90
C PRO A 97 -7.29 -4.45 -6.91
N TYR A 98 -7.07 -3.56 -5.94
CA TYR A 98 -7.65 -2.23 -5.93
C TYR A 98 -6.65 -1.23 -5.35
N LYS A 99 -6.80 0.05 -5.70
CA LYS A 99 -6.01 1.10 -5.07
C LYS A 99 -6.64 1.40 -3.72
N GLU A 100 -5.94 1.04 -2.66
CA GLU A 100 -6.31 1.45 -1.31
C GLU A 100 -6.19 2.97 -1.19
N PRO A 101 -7.14 3.67 -0.54
CA PRO A 101 -7.00 5.08 -0.21
C PRO A 101 -6.02 5.25 0.97
N GLU A 102 -4.84 4.65 0.85
CA GLU A 102 -3.75 4.70 1.82
C GLU A 102 -2.54 5.45 1.25
N MET A 103 -1.67 5.93 2.15
CA MET A 103 -0.42 6.56 1.79
C MET A 103 0.72 6.00 2.62
N THR A 104 1.77 5.55 1.95
CA THR A 104 3.07 5.31 2.58
C THR A 104 3.97 6.51 2.32
N TYR A 105 4.48 7.12 3.39
CA TYR A 105 5.38 8.27 3.32
C TYR A 105 6.47 8.18 4.39
N THR A 106 7.60 8.82 4.12
CA THR A 106 8.68 8.98 5.09
C THR A 106 8.59 10.37 5.70
N MET A 107 8.57 10.43 7.03
CA MET A 107 8.58 11.69 7.76
C MET A 107 9.98 11.98 8.31
N MET A 108 10.43 13.22 8.17
CA MET A 108 11.67 13.70 8.75
C MET A 108 11.37 14.39 10.08
N ASN A 109 12.07 14.02 11.15
CA ASN A 109 11.84 14.60 12.47
C ASN A 109 12.30 16.07 12.49
N MET A 110 11.35 16.99 12.59
CA MET A 110 11.66 18.44 12.58
C MET A 110 12.37 18.94 13.83
N ARG A 111 12.45 18.12 14.90
CA ARG A 111 13.22 18.41 16.12
C ARG A 111 14.64 17.86 16.09
N ASP A 112 14.98 17.06 15.08
CA ASP A 112 16.33 16.52 14.94
C ASP A 112 17.34 17.66 14.70
N PRO A 113 18.49 17.65 15.41
CA PRO A 113 19.46 18.75 15.29
C PRO A 113 20.12 18.82 13.91
N VAL A 114 20.16 17.72 13.14
CA VAL A 114 20.79 17.64 11.81
C VAL A 114 19.77 17.92 10.72
N ILE A 115 18.69 17.15 10.65
CA ILE A 115 17.72 17.22 9.53
C ILE A 115 16.52 18.13 9.82
N GLY A 116 16.27 18.47 11.08
CA GLY A 116 15.13 19.29 11.52
C GLY A 116 15.40 20.80 11.46
N GLY A 117 14.36 21.61 11.58
CA GLY A 117 14.43 23.09 11.52
C GLY A 117 14.27 23.71 10.13
N PHE A 118 14.30 25.04 10.04
CA PHE A 118 13.94 25.81 8.84
C PHE A 118 15.06 26.70 8.29
N SER A 119 16.29 26.55 8.77
CA SER A 119 17.40 27.25 8.13
C SER A 119 17.61 26.75 6.68
N PRO A 120 18.10 27.61 5.77
CA PRO A 120 18.24 27.27 4.37
C PRO A 120 19.02 25.97 4.11
N GLU A 121 20.12 25.75 4.83
CA GLU A 121 20.97 24.56 4.72
C GLU A 121 20.25 23.28 5.17
N LYS A 122 19.36 23.36 6.17
CA LYS A 122 18.56 22.22 6.65
C LYS A 122 17.40 21.90 5.71
N ILE A 123 16.76 22.92 5.14
CA ILE A 123 15.78 22.75 4.05
C ILE A 123 16.45 22.09 2.84
N ALA A 124 17.65 22.55 2.48
CA ALA A 124 18.44 22.01 1.38
C ALA A 124 18.80 20.54 1.61
N LEU A 125 19.24 20.17 2.82
CA LEU A 125 19.53 18.78 3.19
C LEU A 125 18.30 17.88 3.01
N ARG A 126 17.13 18.27 3.56
CA ARG A 126 15.89 17.50 3.38
C ARG A 126 15.49 17.35 1.92
N ARG A 127 15.58 18.43 1.13
CA ARG A 127 15.31 18.37 -0.32
C ARG A 127 16.28 17.43 -1.04
N ALA A 128 17.57 17.46 -0.69
CA ALA A 128 18.57 16.59 -1.28
C ALA A 128 18.31 15.11 -0.95
N ILE A 129 17.93 14.79 0.30
CA ILE A 129 17.52 13.43 0.70
C ILE A 129 16.34 12.96 -0.17
N THR A 130 15.31 13.80 -0.32
CA THR A 130 14.13 13.42 -1.12
C THR A 130 14.47 13.26 -2.60
N LEU A 131 15.34 14.12 -3.16
CA LEU A 131 15.82 14.03 -4.54
C LEU A 131 16.70 12.80 -4.79
N ALA A 132 17.34 12.25 -3.76
CA ALA A 132 18.19 11.07 -3.87
C ALA A 132 17.40 9.75 -3.78
N TYR A 133 16.11 9.78 -3.46
CA TYR A 133 15.29 8.57 -3.33
C TYR A 133 14.61 8.21 -4.66
N ASP A 134 15.00 7.08 -5.25
CA ASP A 134 14.35 6.55 -6.45
C ASP A 134 13.06 5.80 -6.07
N GLN A 135 11.95 6.53 -6.07
CA GLN A 135 10.65 5.94 -5.78
C GLN A 135 10.20 4.92 -6.83
N LYS A 136 10.61 5.06 -8.10
CA LYS A 136 10.25 4.12 -9.16
C LYS A 136 10.94 2.78 -8.92
N GLU A 137 12.23 2.82 -8.59
CA GLU A 137 12.97 1.60 -8.27
C GLU A 137 12.49 0.97 -6.95
N SER A 138 12.14 1.77 -5.95
CA SER A 138 11.51 1.27 -4.71
C SER A 138 10.19 0.54 -4.98
N ILE A 139 9.30 1.12 -5.80
CA ILE A 139 8.03 0.46 -6.19
C ILE A 139 8.31 -0.88 -6.89
N LYS A 140 9.31 -0.92 -7.78
CA LYS A 140 9.68 -2.13 -8.48
C LYS A 140 10.27 -3.20 -7.55
N GLN A 141 11.22 -2.83 -6.69
CA GLN A 141 12.01 -3.78 -5.91
C GLN A 141 11.36 -4.14 -4.58
N ALA A 142 10.95 -3.13 -3.81
CA ALA A 142 10.39 -3.32 -2.48
C ALA A 142 8.91 -3.68 -2.53
N TYR A 143 8.13 -3.04 -3.42
CA TYR A 143 6.68 -3.30 -3.54
C TYR A 143 6.32 -4.30 -4.65
N LYS A 144 7.29 -4.85 -5.37
CA LYS A 144 7.08 -5.78 -6.50
C LYS A 144 6.06 -5.26 -7.53
N GLY A 145 6.04 -3.95 -7.76
CA GLY A 145 5.10 -3.30 -8.67
C GLY A 145 3.67 -3.13 -8.16
N GLN A 146 3.38 -3.54 -6.91
CA GLN A 146 2.04 -3.44 -6.30
C GLN A 146 1.81 -2.10 -5.59
N ALA A 147 2.49 -1.04 -6.02
CA ALA A 147 2.30 0.30 -5.50
C ALA A 147 2.32 1.32 -6.66
N VAL A 148 1.65 2.44 -6.44
CA VAL A 148 1.70 3.58 -7.36
C VAL A 148 2.35 4.76 -6.67
N ARG A 149 3.07 5.57 -7.45
CA ARG A 149 3.65 6.80 -6.92
C ARG A 149 2.53 7.76 -6.51
N ALA A 150 2.58 8.20 -5.26
CA ALA A 150 1.77 9.30 -4.78
C ALA A 150 2.28 10.63 -5.34
N GLU A 151 1.42 11.38 -6.01
CA GLU A 151 1.73 12.73 -6.48
C GLU A 151 1.41 13.79 -5.42
N MET A 152 0.52 13.52 -4.48
CA MET A 152 0.14 14.44 -3.40
C MET A 152 -0.23 13.65 -2.15
N PHE A 153 -0.41 14.34 -1.01
CA PHE A 153 -0.72 13.68 0.27
C PHE A 153 -2.15 13.14 0.38
N ILE A 154 -3.06 13.58 -0.51
CA ILE A 154 -4.44 13.08 -0.55
C ILE A 154 -4.52 11.97 -1.62
N PRO A 155 -4.84 10.73 -1.26
CA PRO A 155 -4.89 9.63 -2.23
C PRO A 155 -6.13 9.71 -3.13
N GLU A 156 -6.08 8.98 -4.24
CA GLU A 156 -7.22 8.84 -5.16
C GLU A 156 -8.46 8.29 -4.42
N GLY A 157 -9.64 8.85 -4.71
CA GLY A 157 -10.90 8.46 -4.05
C GLY A 157 -11.20 9.22 -2.75
N VAL A 158 -10.29 10.08 -2.27
CA VAL A 158 -10.52 10.94 -1.09
C VAL A 158 -10.79 12.39 -1.50
N ASN A 159 -11.71 13.06 -0.81
CA ASN A 159 -12.03 14.47 -1.07
C ASN A 159 -10.76 15.34 -0.95
N GLY A 160 -10.56 16.23 -1.93
CA GLY A 160 -9.36 17.04 -2.08
C GLY A 160 -8.29 16.44 -3.01
N TYR A 161 -8.46 15.19 -3.48
CA TYR A 161 -7.61 14.64 -4.52
C TYR A 161 -7.69 15.47 -5.82
N ASN A 162 -6.53 15.82 -6.37
CA ASN A 162 -6.43 16.52 -7.64
C ASN A 162 -5.66 15.67 -8.67
N PRO A 163 -6.34 15.05 -9.66
CA PRO A 163 -5.68 14.21 -10.66
C PRO A 163 -4.70 14.97 -11.57
N LYS A 164 -4.80 16.31 -11.61
CA LYS A 164 -3.90 17.18 -12.39
C LYS A 164 -2.67 17.63 -11.62
N TYR A 165 -2.62 17.43 -10.29
CA TYR A 165 -1.44 17.80 -9.51
C TYR A 165 -0.26 16.89 -9.88
N LYS A 166 0.92 17.50 -9.96
CA LYS A 166 2.19 16.80 -10.14
C LYS A 166 3.17 17.30 -9.11
N SER A 167 3.75 16.38 -8.35
CA SER A 167 4.72 16.74 -7.33
C SER A 167 5.97 17.30 -7.99
N SER A 168 6.50 18.41 -7.46
CA SER A 168 7.82 18.92 -7.82
C SER A 168 8.96 18.06 -7.28
N VAL A 169 8.65 17.11 -6.40
CA VAL A 169 9.60 16.19 -5.79
C VAL A 169 9.85 14.99 -6.72
N GLY A 170 11.00 14.92 -7.37
CA GLY A 170 11.38 13.80 -8.25
C GLY A 170 12.70 13.14 -7.83
N TYR A 171 13.10 12.09 -8.55
CA TYR A 171 14.43 11.50 -8.41
C TYR A 171 15.44 12.26 -9.26
N ASN A 172 16.40 12.93 -8.62
CA ASN A 172 17.48 13.67 -9.27
C ASN A 172 18.72 13.75 -8.36
N PRO A 173 19.53 12.68 -8.29
CA PRO A 173 20.71 12.62 -7.42
C PRO A 173 21.78 13.64 -7.83
N ARG A 174 21.84 14.06 -9.11
CA ARG A 174 22.75 15.11 -9.56
C ARG A 174 22.39 16.45 -8.95
N LEU A 175 21.11 16.82 -8.94
CA LEU A 175 20.63 18.03 -8.30
C LEU A 175 20.80 17.96 -6.77
N ALA A 176 20.53 16.79 -6.16
CA ALA A 176 20.77 16.57 -4.74
C ALA A 176 22.21 16.90 -4.36
N ASN A 177 23.20 16.36 -5.08
CA ASN A 177 24.61 16.63 -4.82
C ASN A 177 24.97 18.11 -4.98
N LYS A 178 24.54 18.75 -6.08
CA LYS A 178 24.79 20.19 -6.29
C LYS A 178 24.18 21.06 -5.19
N LEU A 179 22.99 20.70 -4.71
CA LEU A 179 22.31 21.41 -3.63
C LEU A 179 23.10 21.28 -2.33
N LEU A 180 23.61 20.09 -2.02
CA LEU A 180 24.45 19.86 -0.84
C LEU A 180 25.78 20.62 -0.93
N ASP A 181 26.44 20.61 -2.09
CA ASP A 181 27.70 21.34 -2.32
C ASP A 181 27.52 22.84 -2.10
N TYR A 182 26.42 23.42 -2.62
CA TYR A 182 26.12 24.85 -2.47
C TYR A 182 25.93 25.29 -1.01
N TYR A 183 25.33 24.42 -0.18
CA TYR A 183 25.13 24.68 1.25
C TYR A 183 26.27 24.17 2.14
N GLY A 184 27.41 23.78 1.54
CA GLY A 184 28.63 23.49 2.28
C GLY A 184 28.73 22.10 2.89
N TYR A 185 27.80 21.19 2.59
CA TYR A 185 27.90 19.78 3.00
C TYR A 185 28.97 19.10 2.15
N LYS A 186 30.20 18.95 2.65
CA LYS A 186 31.32 18.46 1.84
C LYS A 186 31.45 16.97 1.95
N LYS A 187 31.76 16.30 0.83
CA LYS A 187 32.09 14.88 0.84
C LYS A 187 33.48 14.68 1.48
N ALA A 188 33.53 13.98 2.60
CA ALA A 188 34.74 13.59 3.29
C ALA A 188 35.43 12.41 2.59
N ALA A 189 36.63 12.06 3.05
CA ALA A 189 37.45 10.98 2.47
C ALA A 189 36.80 9.60 2.58
N ASP A 190 35.93 9.39 3.58
CA ASP A 190 35.13 8.18 3.78
C ASP A 190 33.92 8.08 2.84
N GLY A 191 33.66 9.14 2.07
CA GLY A 191 32.56 9.24 1.13
C GLY A 191 31.23 9.73 1.71
N TYR A 192 31.14 9.96 3.03
CA TYR A 192 29.99 10.61 3.66
C TYR A 192 30.10 12.14 3.56
N ARG A 193 28.99 12.83 3.78
CA ARG A 193 28.96 14.30 3.80
C ARG A 193 28.95 14.81 5.23
N THR A 194 29.74 15.85 5.49
CA THR A 194 29.81 16.62 6.75
C THR A 194 29.44 18.07 6.51
#